data_AF-A0A377D284-F1
#
_entry.id   AF-A0A377D284-F1
#
_cell.length_a   1.000
_cell.length_b   1.000
_cell.length_c   1.000
_cell.angle_alpha   90.00
_cell.angle_beta   90.00
_cell.angle_gamma   90.00
#
_symmetry.space_group_name_H-M   'P 1'
#
loop_
_entity.id
_entity.type
_entity.pdbx_description
1 polymer ?
#
loop_
_entity_poly.entity_id
_entity_poly.type
_entity_poly.pdbx_seq_one_letter_code
_entity_poly.pdbx_strand_id
1 'polypeptide(L)'
;MISTDDAYVTGNADPISAQVSGSVTVVNHKDTNYVRQGDILVSLDKTDATIALNKAKNNLANIVRQTNKLYLQDKQYSAEVASARIQYQQSLEDYNRRVPLAKQGVISKETLEHTKDTLISSKAALNAAIQAYKANKALVMNTPLNRQPQVVEAADATKEAWLALKRTDIKSPVTGYIAQRSVQVGETVSPGQSLMAVVPARQMWVNANFKETQLTDVRIGQSVNITAIFMVKMLCFMVG
;
A
#
# COMPACT_ATOMS: atom_id res chain seq x y z
N MET A 1 5.76 -17.98 60.46
CA MET A 1 5.99 -18.06 59.00
C MET A 1 4.62 -17.98 58.36
N ILE A 2 4.36 -16.95 57.56
CA ILE A 2 3.08 -16.74 56.89
C ILE A 2 3.18 -17.42 55.52
N SER A 3 2.23 -18.29 55.18
CA SER A 3 2.15 -18.97 53.89
C SER A 3 0.70 -19.07 53.44
N THR A 4 0.48 -19.05 52.13
CA THR A 4 -0.82 -19.34 51.51
C THR A 4 -0.59 -20.23 50.30
N ASP A 5 -1.50 -21.16 50.09
CA ASP A 5 -1.54 -22.02 48.91
C ASP A 5 -2.52 -21.46 47.85
N ASP A 6 -3.27 -20.41 48.21
CA ASP A 6 -4.20 -19.68 47.33
C ASP A 6 -3.44 -18.53 46.65
N ALA A 7 -2.64 -18.89 45.65
CA ALA A 7 -1.86 -17.93 44.88
C ALA A 7 -1.87 -18.26 43.39
N TYR A 8 -2.10 -17.24 42.55
CA TYR A 8 -2.22 -17.37 41.11
C TYR A 8 -1.23 -16.45 40.39
N VAL A 9 -0.59 -16.98 39.34
CA VAL A 9 0.23 -16.18 38.44
C VAL A 9 -0.68 -15.44 37.47
N THR A 10 -0.60 -14.12 37.47
CA THR A 10 -1.38 -13.23 36.60
C THR A 10 -0.42 -12.35 35.79
N GLY A 11 -0.85 -11.88 34.64
CA GLY A 11 -0.17 -10.85 33.87
C GLY A 11 -1.16 -10.04 33.04
N ASN A 12 -0.72 -8.91 32.50
CA ASN A 12 -1.52 -8.15 31.55
C ASN A 12 -1.66 -8.97 30.26
N ALA A 13 -2.90 -9.22 29.85
CA ALA A 13 -3.21 -9.97 28.64
C ALA A 13 -3.42 -8.99 27.48
N ASP A 14 -2.51 -9.00 26.52
CA ASP A 14 -2.60 -8.15 25.33
C ASP A 14 -3.53 -8.81 24.31
N PRO A 15 -4.69 -8.19 23.98
CA PRO A 15 -5.61 -8.78 23.02
C PRO A 15 -5.05 -8.69 21.60
N ILE A 16 -5.11 -9.82 20.90
CA ILE A 16 -4.73 -9.95 19.49
C ILE A 16 -6.00 -9.96 18.67
N SER A 17 -6.19 -8.94 17.85
CA SER A 17 -7.38 -8.77 17.01
C SER A 17 -7.07 -8.87 15.52
N ALA A 18 -8.10 -9.25 14.75
CA ALA A 18 -8.04 -9.20 13.29
C ALA A 18 -8.01 -7.74 12.79
N GLN A 19 -7.18 -7.46 11.78
CA GLN A 19 -7.15 -6.16 11.10
C GLN A 19 -7.89 -6.16 9.75
N VAL A 20 -8.17 -7.35 9.22
CA VAL A 20 -8.89 -7.57 7.96
C VAL A 20 -9.92 -8.67 8.18
N SER A 21 -11.01 -8.65 7.41
CA SER A 21 -11.97 -9.74 7.40
C SER A 21 -11.43 -10.96 6.65
N GLY A 22 -11.89 -12.14 7.02
CA GLY A 22 -11.57 -13.36 6.30
C GLY A 22 -11.93 -14.62 7.09
N SER A 23 -11.90 -15.76 6.40
CA SER A 23 -12.10 -17.07 7.03
C SER A 23 -10.79 -17.59 7.60
N VAL A 24 -10.81 -18.11 8.83
CA VAL A 24 -9.64 -18.68 9.48
C VAL A 24 -9.31 -20.03 8.85
N THR A 25 -8.11 -20.14 8.29
CA THR A 25 -7.62 -21.38 7.66
C THR A 25 -6.80 -22.21 8.64
N VAL A 26 -5.98 -21.54 9.47
CA VAL A 26 -5.08 -22.21 10.41
C VAL A 26 -4.99 -21.43 11.71
N VAL A 27 -4.96 -22.17 12.81
CA VAL A 27 -4.62 -21.67 14.16
C VAL A 27 -3.38 -22.44 14.60
N ASN A 28 -2.21 -21.78 14.66
CA ASN A 28 -0.92 -22.44 14.86
C ASN A 28 -0.62 -22.78 16.32
N HIS A 29 -1.26 -22.10 17.26
CA HIS A 29 -0.95 -22.22 18.68
C HIS A 29 -2.21 -22.41 19.53
N LYS A 30 -2.05 -23.17 20.61
CA LYS A 30 -3.10 -23.46 21.60
C LYS A 30 -2.87 -22.65 22.87
N ASP A 31 -3.86 -22.65 23.76
CA ASP A 31 -3.73 -22.07 25.10
C ASP A 31 -2.49 -22.62 25.81
N THR A 32 -1.84 -21.79 26.63
CA THR A 32 -0.58 -22.05 27.36
C THR A 32 0.67 -22.26 26.50
N ASN A 33 0.58 -22.18 25.17
CA ASN A 33 1.78 -22.25 24.32
C ASN A 33 2.63 -20.99 24.47
N TYR A 34 3.95 -21.21 24.51
CA TYR A 34 4.93 -20.14 24.42
C TYR A 34 5.08 -19.68 22.97
N VAL A 35 5.01 -18.37 22.74
CA VAL A 35 5.15 -17.73 21.43
C VAL A 35 6.18 -16.63 21.48
N ARG A 36 6.91 -16.45 20.38
CA ARG A 36 7.84 -15.34 20.20
C ARG A 36 7.17 -14.22 19.44
N GLN A 37 7.67 -13.00 19.65
CA GLN A 37 7.30 -11.87 18.83
C GLN A 37 7.52 -12.18 17.34
N GLY A 38 6.48 -11.94 16.53
CA GLY A 38 6.48 -12.20 15.10
C GLY A 38 5.98 -13.60 14.68
N ASP A 39 5.78 -14.52 15.63
CA ASP A 39 5.19 -15.84 15.34
C ASP A 39 3.76 -15.67 14.81
N ILE A 40 3.41 -16.43 13.78
CA ILE A 40 2.07 -16.40 13.17
C ILE A 40 1.12 -17.19 14.07
N LEU A 41 0.15 -16.52 14.66
CA LEU A 41 -0.84 -17.13 15.55
C LEU A 41 -2.03 -17.69 14.77
N VAL A 42 -2.54 -16.89 13.83
CA VAL A 42 -3.72 -17.20 13.02
C VAL A 42 -3.45 -16.82 11.58
N SER A 43 -3.83 -17.69 10.65
CA SER A 43 -3.80 -17.42 9.21
C SER A 43 -5.21 -17.37 8.66
N LEU A 44 -5.54 -16.28 7.98
CA LEU A 44 -6.78 -16.13 7.22
C LEU A 44 -6.59 -16.61 5.78
N ASP A 45 -7.69 -16.90 5.09
CA ASP A 45 -7.66 -17.19 3.66
C ASP A 45 -7.07 -16.00 2.88
N LYS A 46 -6.05 -16.28 2.08
CA LYS A 46 -5.28 -15.29 1.33
C LYS A 46 -5.80 -15.11 -0.09
N THR A 47 -6.75 -15.91 -0.53
CA THR A 47 -7.17 -16.00 -1.93
C THR A 47 -7.65 -14.64 -2.44
N ASP A 48 -8.61 -14.04 -1.76
CA ASP A 48 -9.17 -12.74 -2.15
C ASP A 48 -8.15 -11.61 -2.06
N ALA A 49 -7.35 -11.58 -0.99
CA ALA A 49 -6.29 -10.58 -0.83
C ALA A 49 -5.19 -10.70 -1.89
N THR A 50 -4.86 -11.92 -2.31
CA THR A 50 -3.89 -12.19 -3.39
C THR A 50 -4.45 -11.76 -4.74
N ILE A 51 -5.73 -12.05 -5.01
CA ILE A 51 -6.42 -11.58 -6.22
C ILE A 51 -6.47 -10.06 -6.24
N ALA A 52 -6.80 -9.41 -5.13
CA ALA A 52 -6.83 -7.96 -5.00
C ALA A 52 -5.44 -7.33 -5.27
N LEU A 53 -4.38 -7.91 -4.71
CA LEU A 53 -3.00 -7.47 -4.99
C LEU A 53 -2.63 -7.61 -6.46
N ASN A 54 -2.99 -8.73 -7.09
CA ASN A 54 -2.71 -8.95 -8.52
C ASN A 54 -3.49 -7.97 -9.40
N LYS A 55 -4.76 -7.69 -9.08
CA LYS A 55 -5.57 -6.66 -9.76
C LYS A 55 -4.93 -5.28 -9.63
N ALA A 56 -4.49 -4.89 -8.43
CA ALA A 56 -3.84 -3.60 -8.19
C ALA A 56 -2.52 -3.47 -8.97
N LYS A 57 -1.68 -4.51 -8.99
CA LYS A 57 -0.44 -4.56 -9.79
C LYS A 57 -0.72 -4.39 -11.29
N ASN A 58 -1.73 -5.09 -11.82
CA ASN A 58 -2.11 -4.99 -13.22
C ASN A 58 -2.64 -3.59 -13.56
N ASN A 59 -3.43 -3.00 -12.66
CA ASN A 59 -3.90 -1.64 -12.80
C ASN A 59 -2.73 -0.64 -12.85
N LEU A 60 -1.77 -0.73 -11.93
CA LEU A 60 -0.55 0.09 -11.96
C LEU A 60 0.19 -0.05 -13.29
N ALA A 61 0.38 -1.28 -13.78
CA ALA A 61 1.02 -1.51 -15.07
C ALA A 61 0.25 -0.90 -16.26
N ASN A 62 -1.09 -0.92 -16.23
CA ASN A 62 -1.94 -0.27 -17.22
C ASN A 62 -1.77 1.26 -17.19
N ILE A 63 -1.83 1.86 -16.00
CA ILE A 63 -1.67 3.31 -15.82
C ILE A 63 -0.29 3.77 -16.27
N VAL A 64 0.77 3.08 -15.87
CA VAL A 64 2.15 3.36 -16.32
C VAL A 64 2.26 3.33 -17.84
N ARG A 65 1.67 2.31 -18.50
CA ARG A 65 1.64 2.22 -19.97
C ARG A 65 0.86 3.37 -20.61
N GLN A 66 -0.30 3.72 -20.05
CA GLN A 66 -1.13 4.81 -20.56
C GLN A 66 -0.43 6.17 -20.42
N THR A 67 0.20 6.44 -19.28
CA THR A 67 0.98 7.66 -19.08
C THR A 67 2.20 7.70 -20.00
N ASN A 68 2.92 6.58 -20.17
CA ASN A 68 4.04 6.52 -21.10
C ASN A 68 3.60 6.76 -22.56
N LYS A 69 2.40 6.34 -22.95
CA LYS A 69 1.82 6.66 -24.27
C LYS A 69 1.69 8.18 -24.47
N LEU A 70 1.25 8.93 -23.45
CA LEU A 70 1.16 10.39 -23.52
C LEU A 70 2.55 11.03 -23.73
N TYR A 71 3.58 10.49 -23.07
CA TYR A 71 4.97 10.92 -23.28
C TYR A 71 5.49 10.63 -24.69
N LEU A 72 5.13 9.49 -25.28
CA LEU A 72 5.51 9.17 -26.66
C LEU A 72 4.80 10.08 -27.67
N GLN A 73 3.58 10.54 -27.34
CA GLN A 73 2.87 11.54 -28.17
C GLN A 73 3.56 12.90 -28.17
N ASP A 74 4.28 13.30 -27.11
CA ASP A 74 5.05 14.55 -27.09
C ASP A 74 6.05 14.61 -28.25
N LYS A 75 6.76 13.50 -28.53
CA LYS A 75 7.66 13.39 -29.69
C LYS A 75 6.92 13.55 -31.01
N GLN A 76 5.74 12.93 -31.15
CA GLN A 76 4.91 13.04 -32.35
C GLN A 76 4.48 14.49 -32.60
N TYR A 77 3.93 15.17 -31.59
CA TYR A 77 3.53 16.57 -31.71
C TYR A 77 4.71 17.51 -31.93
N SER A 78 5.88 17.24 -31.34
CA SER A 78 7.09 18.03 -31.59
C SER A 78 7.55 17.94 -33.05
N ALA A 79 7.46 16.75 -33.67
CA ALA A 79 7.78 16.52 -35.07
C ALA A 79 6.75 17.20 -35.99
N GLU A 80 5.47 17.22 -35.62
CA GLU A 80 4.42 17.92 -36.34
C GLU A 80 4.64 19.44 -36.33
N VAL A 81 5.01 20.02 -35.19
CA VAL A 81 5.41 21.43 -35.09
C VAL A 81 6.64 21.72 -35.95
N ALA A 82 7.64 20.83 -35.96
CA ALA A 82 8.83 20.99 -36.79
C ALA A 82 8.48 20.98 -38.29
N SER A 83 7.62 20.05 -38.72
CA SER A 83 7.12 19.98 -40.10
C SER A 83 6.36 21.25 -40.51
N ALA A 84 5.38 21.68 -39.69
CA ALA A 84 4.61 22.88 -39.96
C ALA A 84 5.48 24.16 -39.98
N ARG A 85 6.56 24.18 -39.17
CA ARG A 85 7.53 25.28 -39.15
C ARG A 85 8.30 25.36 -40.47
N ILE A 86 8.74 24.23 -41.01
CA ILE A 86 9.44 24.17 -42.30
C ILE A 86 8.51 24.67 -43.41
N GLN A 87 7.25 24.24 -43.43
CA GLN A 87 6.27 24.68 -44.43
C GLN A 87 6.01 26.21 -44.37
N TYR A 88 5.89 26.76 -43.16
CA TYR A 88 5.76 28.20 -42.96
C TYR A 88 7.00 28.96 -43.43
N GLN A 89 8.21 28.47 -43.12
CA GLN A 89 9.46 29.09 -43.56
C GLN A 89 9.59 29.13 -45.08
N GLN A 90 9.29 28.02 -45.76
CA GLN A 90 9.27 27.95 -47.22
C GLN A 90 8.29 28.96 -47.82
N SER A 91 7.07 29.04 -47.28
CA SER A 91 6.04 29.97 -47.76
C SER A 91 6.42 31.44 -47.52
N LEU A 92 7.12 31.72 -46.42
CA LEU A 92 7.64 33.04 -46.09
C LEU A 92 8.76 33.47 -47.03
N GLU A 93 9.70 32.57 -47.31
CA GLU A 93 10.78 32.82 -48.28
C GLU A 93 10.23 33.03 -49.69
N ASP A 94 9.26 32.23 -50.12
CA ASP A 94 8.59 32.39 -51.41
C ASP A 94 7.88 33.73 -51.54
N TYR A 95 7.13 34.13 -50.51
CA TYR A 95 6.50 35.45 -50.46
C TYR A 95 7.55 36.57 -50.55
N ASN A 96 8.60 36.50 -49.74
CA ASN A 96 9.67 37.51 -49.70
C ASN A 96 10.41 37.62 -51.04
N ARG A 97 10.62 36.51 -51.76
CA ARG A 97 11.22 36.51 -53.11
C ARG A 97 10.31 37.14 -54.16
N ARG A 98 8.99 36.98 -54.03
CA ARG A 98 8.00 37.45 -55.03
C ARG A 98 7.61 38.92 -54.87
N VAL A 99 7.68 39.47 -53.66
CA VAL A 99 7.41 40.90 -53.39
C VAL A 99 8.20 41.86 -54.29
N PRO A 100 9.54 41.77 -54.42
CA PRO A 100 10.28 42.68 -55.31
C PRO A 100 9.96 42.45 -56.80
N LEU A 101 9.70 41.21 -57.22
CA LEU A 101 9.33 40.89 -58.60
C LEU A 101 7.98 41.48 -59.00
N ALA A 102 7.01 41.50 -58.08
CA ALA A 102 5.71 42.15 -58.29
C ALA A 102 5.86 43.67 -58.42
N LYS A 103 6.74 44.29 -57.61
CA LYS A 103 7.04 45.73 -57.70
C LYS A 103 7.66 46.12 -59.05
N GLN A 104 8.41 45.22 -59.66
CA GLN A 104 9.01 45.39 -60.98
C GLN A 104 8.07 45.05 -62.14
N GLY A 105 6.82 44.62 -61.85
CA GLY A 105 5.84 44.22 -62.87
C GLY A 105 6.10 42.86 -63.52
N VAL A 106 7.03 42.06 -62.98
CA VAL A 106 7.45 40.75 -63.52
C VAL A 106 6.41 39.66 -63.22
N ILE A 107 5.60 39.82 -62.17
CA ILE A 107 4.52 38.89 -61.81
C ILE A 107 3.18 39.61 -61.60
N SER A 108 2.06 38.90 -61.80
CA SER A 108 0.72 39.47 -61.62
C SER A 108 0.38 39.73 -60.14
N LYS A 109 -0.53 40.68 -59.90
CA LYS A 109 -1.06 40.97 -58.56
C LYS A 109 -1.75 39.74 -57.94
N GLU A 110 -2.54 39.01 -58.73
CA GLU A 110 -3.19 37.76 -58.33
C GLU A 110 -2.19 36.72 -57.83
N THR A 111 -1.05 36.55 -58.53
CA THR A 111 0.01 35.63 -58.12
C THR A 111 0.57 36.01 -56.74
N LEU A 112 0.76 37.31 -56.49
CA LEU A 112 1.24 37.79 -55.19
C LEU A 112 0.20 37.55 -54.09
N GLU A 113 -1.09 37.80 -54.35
CA GLU A 113 -2.18 37.53 -53.42
C GLU A 113 -2.26 36.04 -53.06
N HIS A 114 -2.22 35.15 -54.05
CA HIS A 114 -2.20 33.70 -53.81
C HIS A 114 -1.02 33.28 -52.91
N THR A 115 0.18 33.86 -53.12
CA THR A 115 1.34 33.55 -52.27
C THR A 115 1.19 34.09 -50.85
N LYS A 116 0.53 35.24 -50.68
CA LYS A 116 0.18 35.79 -49.37
C LYS A 116 -0.83 34.90 -48.65
N ASP A 117 -1.84 34.40 -49.35
CA ASP A 117 -2.84 33.50 -48.78
C ASP A 117 -2.21 32.17 -48.35
N THR A 118 -1.26 31.65 -49.14
CA THR A 118 -0.46 30.46 -48.79
C THR A 118 0.42 30.70 -47.54
N LEU A 119 0.99 31.89 -47.40
CA LEU A 119 1.72 32.28 -46.20
C LEU A 119 0.80 32.37 -44.97
N ILE A 120 -0.38 32.94 -45.12
CA ILE A 120 -1.37 33.07 -44.03
C ILE A 120 -1.84 31.68 -43.59
N SER A 121 -2.16 30.80 -44.54
CA SER A 121 -2.63 29.43 -44.25
C SER A 121 -1.55 28.57 -43.59
N SER A 122 -0.30 28.63 -44.07
CA SER A 122 0.83 27.91 -43.45
C SER A 122 1.15 28.44 -42.04
N LYS A 123 1.04 29.75 -41.81
CA LYS A 123 1.18 30.34 -40.47
C LYS A 123 0.06 29.86 -39.53
N ALA A 124 -1.17 29.80 -40.02
CA ALA A 124 -2.30 29.29 -39.24
C ALA A 124 -2.11 27.80 -38.89
N ALA A 125 -1.64 26.98 -39.83
CA ALA A 125 -1.32 25.58 -39.61
C ALA A 125 -0.20 25.38 -38.56
N LEU A 126 0.88 26.17 -38.63
CA LEU A 126 1.93 26.16 -37.61
C LEU A 126 1.38 26.53 -36.22
N ASN A 127 0.56 27.57 -36.14
CA ASN A 127 -0.06 27.95 -34.87
C ASN A 127 -0.93 26.83 -34.31
N ALA A 128 -1.74 26.17 -35.14
CA ALA A 128 -2.56 25.02 -34.73
C ALA A 128 -1.69 23.88 -34.18
N ALA A 129 -0.61 23.51 -34.87
CA ALA A 129 0.34 22.49 -34.41
C ALA A 129 1.00 22.86 -33.08
N ILE A 130 1.39 24.13 -32.89
CA ILE A 130 1.97 24.61 -31.63
C ILE A 130 0.96 24.51 -30.48
N GLN A 131 -0.32 24.86 -30.72
CA GLN A 131 -1.34 24.75 -29.69
C GLN A 131 -1.64 23.28 -29.35
N ALA A 132 -1.66 22.38 -30.32
CA ALA A 132 -1.80 20.94 -30.09
C ALA A 132 -0.64 20.38 -29.25
N TYR A 133 0.60 20.76 -29.57
CA TYR A 133 1.79 20.39 -28.78
C TYR A 133 1.70 20.89 -27.33
N LYS A 134 1.32 22.16 -27.13
CA LYS A 134 1.14 22.74 -25.78
C LYS A 134 0.05 22.04 -24.99
N ALA A 135 -1.07 21.70 -25.63
CA ALA A 135 -2.17 20.98 -25.00
C ALA A 135 -1.72 19.59 -24.51
N ASN A 136 -0.97 18.84 -25.34
CA ASN A 136 -0.42 17.56 -24.94
C ASN A 136 0.58 17.68 -23.78
N LYS A 137 1.48 18.68 -23.83
CA LYS A 137 2.47 18.92 -22.77
C LYS A 137 1.82 19.31 -21.45
N ALA A 138 0.70 20.04 -21.48
CA ALA A 138 -0.07 20.41 -20.30
C ALA A 138 -0.73 19.20 -19.61
N LEU A 139 -0.98 18.09 -20.31
CA LEU A 139 -1.49 16.86 -19.69
C LEU A 139 -0.43 16.14 -18.84
N VAL A 140 0.85 16.33 -19.19
CA VAL A 140 1.98 15.60 -18.61
C VAL A 140 2.81 16.47 -17.65
N MET A 141 2.71 17.80 -17.78
CA MET A 141 3.31 18.81 -16.88
C MET A 141 4.82 18.62 -16.63
N ASN A 142 5.58 18.11 -17.61
CA ASN A 142 7.01 17.77 -17.49
C ASN A 142 7.37 16.99 -16.20
N THR A 143 6.40 16.32 -15.57
CA THR A 143 6.53 15.71 -14.26
C THR A 143 6.91 14.26 -14.46
N PRO A 144 8.06 13.78 -13.97
CA PRO A 144 8.57 12.46 -14.29
C PRO A 144 7.51 11.38 -14.01
N LEU A 145 7.50 10.33 -14.82
CA LEU A 145 6.46 9.28 -14.83
C LEU A 145 6.11 8.75 -13.44
N ASN A 146 7.09 8.58 -12.56
CA ASN A 146 6.93 8.08 -11.19
C ASN A 146 6.30 9.09 -10.21
N ARG A 147 6.19 10.36 -10.58
CA ARG A 147 5.54 11.43 -9.81
C ARG A 147 4.21 11.87 -10.41
N GLN A 148 3.78 11.27 -11.52
CA GLN A 148 2.45 11.53 -12.06
C GLN A 148 1.40 11.10 -11.04
N PRO A 149 0.41 11.96 -10.69
CA PRO A 149 -0.58 11.64 -9.67
C PRO A 149 -1.27 10.28 -9.86
N GLN A 150 -1.68 9.96 -11.10
CA GLN A 150 -2.31 8.68 -11.43
C GLN A 150 -1.40 7.47 -11.18
N VAL A 151 -0.10 7.60 -11.42
CA VAL A 151 0.89 6.52 -11.19
C VAL A 151 1.13 6.35 -9.69
N VAL A 152 1.24 7.45 -8.95
CA VAL A 152 1.39 7.42 -7.48
C VAL A 152 0.16 6.80 -6.82
N GLU A 153 -1.03 7.22 -7.21
CA GLU A 153 -2.30 6.68 -6.72
C GLU A 153 -2.40 5.16 -6.97
N ALA A 154 -2.09 4.70 -8.18
CA ALA A 154 -2.09 3.27 -8.50
C ALA A 154 -0.99 2.48 -7.74
N ALA A 155 0.14 3.13 -7.45
CA ALA A 155 1.21 2.54 -6.65
C ALA A 155 0.80 2.41 -5.18
N ASP A 156 0.11 3.41 -4.62
CA ASP A 156 -0.40 3.39 -3.26
C ASP A 156 -1.52 2.36 -3.09
N ALA A 157 -2.44 2.26 -4.06
CA ALA A 157 -3.44 1.18 -4.10
C ALA A 157 -2.79 -0.22 -4.12
N THR A 158 -1.65 -0.37 -4.80
CA THR A 158 -0.88 -1.63 -4.77
C THR A 158 -0.27 -1.91 -3.40
N LYS A 159 0.24 -0.88 -2.70
CA LYS A 159 0.77 -1.01 -1.33
C LYS A 159 -0.34 -1.37 -0.35
N GLU A 160 -1.51 -0.76 -0.46
CA GLU A 160 -2.68 -1.07 0.37
C GLU A 160 -3.11 -2.53 0.22
N ALA A 161 -3.23 -3.01 -1.03
CA ALA A 161 -3.56 -4.41 -1.29
C ALA A 161 -2.49 -5.37 -0.75
N TRP A 162 -1.21 -4.99 -0.81
CA TRP A 162 -0.12 -5.78 -0.23
C TRP A 162 -0.19 -5.81 1.30
N LEU A 163 -0.50 -4.67 1.94
CA LEU A 163 -0.71 -4.59 3.39
C LEU A 163 -1.90 -5.45 3.83
N ALA A 164 -3.01 -5.39 3.10
CA ALA A 164 -4.17 -6.25 3.36
C ALA A 164 -3.79 -7.74 3.28
N LEU A 165 -3.02 -8.14 2.27
CA LEU A 165 -2.50 -9.51 2.17
C LEU A 165 -1.58 -9.86 3.34
N LYS A 166 -0.70 -8.96 3.79
CA LYS A 166 0.15 -9.22 4.96
C LYS A 166 -0.64 -9.34 6.26
N ARG A 167 -1.73 -8.60 6.40
CA ARG A 167 -2.64 -8.64 7.56
C ARG A 167 -3.46 -9.92 7.67
N THR A 168 -3.49 -10.77 6.64
CA THR A 168 -4.07 -12.12 6.72
C THR A 168 -3.28 -13.05 7.64
N ASP A 169 -1.98 -12.80 7.83
CA ASP A 169 -1.15 -13.50 8.79
C ASP A 169 -1.09 -12.69 10.10
N ILE A 170 -1.87 -13.10 11.08
CA ILE A 170 -1.97 -12.41 12.38
C ILE A 170 -0.85 -12.91 13.27
N LYS A 171 0.03 -11.99 13.66
CA LYS A 171 1.27 -12.30 14.38
C LYS A 171 1.23 -11.82 15.83
N SER A 172 2.01 -12.48 16.68
CA SER A 172 2.21 -12.03 18.06
C SER A 172 3.04 -10.73 18.09
N PRO A 173 2.58 -9.65 18.73
CA PRO A 173 3.36 -8.41 18.89
C PRO A 173 4.43 -8.53 19.95
N VAL A 174 4.32 -9.50 20.86
CA VAL A 174 5.21 -9.70 22.02
C VAL A 174 5.58 -11.18 22.19
N THR A 175 6.64 -11.44 22.94
CA THR A 175 7.04 -12.79 23.35
C THR A 175 6.37 -13.13 24.69
N GLY A 176 5.65 -14.24 24.75
CA GLY A 176 4.80 -14.55 25.90
C GLY A 176 4.09 -15.89 25.81
N TYR A 177 3.07 -16.06 26.63
CA TYR A 177 2.21 -17.25 26.64
C TYR A 177 0.81 -16.88 26.19
N ILE A 178 0.17 -17.77 25.43
CA ILE A 178 -1.24 -17.59 25.07
C ILE A 178 -2.09 -17.89 26.30
N ALA A 179 -2.82 -16.88 26.77
CA ALA A 179 -3.70 -17.01 27.94
C ALA A 179 -5.09 -17.54 27.55
N GLN A 180 -5.63 -17.06 26.43
CA GLN A 180 -6.93 -17.48 25.94
C GLN A 180 -6.99 -17.39 24.43
N ARG A 181 -7.55 -18.43 23.81
CA ARG A 181 -7.92 -18.47 22.40
C ARG A 181 -9.44 -18.49 22.25
N SER A 182 -9.96 -17.56 21.48
CA SER A 182 -11.39 -17.44 21.19
C SER A 182 -11.76 -17.88 19.76
N VAL A 183 -10.79 -17.90 18.83
CA VAL A 183 -11.05 -18.20 17.41
C VAL A 183 -10.88 -19.67 17.04
N GLN A 184 -11.71 -20.17 16.13
CA GLN A 184 -11.65 -21.54 15.59
C GLN A 184 -11.36 -21.59 14.07
N VAL A 185 -10.83 -22.71 13.60
CA VAL A 185 -10.65 -22.95 12.15
C VAL A 185 -12.02 -23.02 11.47
N GLY A 186 -12.17 -22.35 10.34
CA GLY A 186 -13.44 -22.22 9.60
C GLY A 186 -14.31 -21.04 10.05
N GLU A 187 -13.97 -20.38 11.16
CA GLU A 187 -14.68 -19.18 11.61
C GLU A 187 -14.39 -17.99 10.69
N THR A 188 -15.40 -17.15 10.45
CA THR A 188 -15.22 -15.87 9.74
C THR A 188 -14.98 -14.76 10.75
N VAL A 189 -13.90 -14.01 10.58
CA VAL A 189 -13.53 -12.92 11.48
C VAL A 189 -13.74 -11.55 10.84
N SER A 190 -14.01 -10.55 11.67
CA SER A 190 -14.14 -9.15 11.27
C SER A 190 -13.02 -8.27 11.87
N PRO A 191 -12.65 -7.14 11.23
CA PRO A 191 -11.70 -6.20 11.81
C PRO A 191 -12.10 -5.76 13.22
N GLY A 192 -11.15 -5.78 14.15
CA GLY A 192 -11.36 -5.46 15.57
C GLY A 192 -11.82 -6.64 16.43
N GLN A 193 -12.22 -7.77 15.84
CA GLN A 193 -12.59 -8.97 16.61
C GLN A 193 -11.36 -9.52 17.34
N SER A 194 -11.48 -9.69 18.66
CA SER A 194 -10.44 -10.32 19.49
C SER A 194 -10.40 -11.82 19.22
N LEU A 195 -9.21 -12.34 18.89
CA LEU A 195 -9.00 -13.73 18.50
C LEU A 195 -8.29 -14.52 19.59
N MET A 196 -7.31 -13.89 20.23
CA MET A 196 -6.46 -14.47 21.27
C MET A 196 -5.97 -13.39 22.23
N ALA A 197 -5.44 -13.80 23.38
CA ALA A 197 -4.71 -12.91 24.28
C ALA A 197 -3.33 -13.49 24.62
N VAL A 198 -2.29 -12.66 24.56
CA VAL A 198 -0.91 -13.05 24.88
C VAL A 198 -0.48 -12.33 26.16
N VAL A 199 0.01 -13.07 27.14
CA VAL A 199 0.58 -12.53 28.37
C VAL A 199 2.11 -12.50 28.24
N PRO A 200 2.76 -11.32 28.31
CA PRO A 200 4.21 -11.21 28.19
C PRO A 200 4.95 -11.99 29.29
N ALA A 201 5.94 -12.80 28.90
CA ALA A 201 6.65 -13.69 29.84
C ALA A 201 7.47 -12.95 30.91
N ARG A 202 7.76 -11.66 30.72
CA ARG A 202 8.57 -10.84 31.65
C ARG A 202 7.74 -9.89 32.52
N GLN A 203 6.42 -9.88 32.40
CA GLN A 203 5.53 -8.95 33.10
C GLN A 203 4.40 -9.70 33.84
N MET A 204 4.77 -10.78 34.52
CA MET A 204 3.86 -11.56 35.36
C MET A 204 4.10 -11.24 36.83
N TRP A 205 3.05 -11.25 37.62
CA TRP A 205 3.08 -11.14 39.07
C TRP A 205 2.23 -12.24 39.71
N VAL A 206 2.49 -12.56 40.97
CA VAL A 206 1.68 -13.52 41.74
C VAL A 206 0.68 -12.74 42.57
N ASN A 207 -0.61 -13.03 42.39
CA ASN A 207 -1.64 -12.59 43.31
C ASN A 207 -1.86 -13.69 44.35
N ALA A 208 -1.52 -13.40 45.61
CA ALA A 208 -1.64 -14.34 46.71
C ALA A 208 -2.74 -13.87 47.66
N ASN A 209 -3.77 -14.70 47.83
CA ASN A 209 -4.91 -14.42 48.69
C ASN A 209 -4.55 -14.86 50.13
N PHE A 210 -4.57 -13.90 51.05
CA PHE A 210 -4.38 -14.13 52.48
C PHE A 210 -5.68 -13.87 53.24
N LYS A 211 -5.95 -14.66 54.28
CA LYS A 211 -7.07 -14.37 55.18
C LYS A 211 -6.77 -13.10 55.98
N GLU A 212 -7.80 -12.34 56.35
CA GLU A 212 -7.64 -11.08 57.10
C GLU A 212 -6.83 -11.25 58.39
N THR A 213 -7.01 -12.37 59.09
CA THR A 213 -6.25 -12.72 60.29
C THR A 213 -4.75 -12.96 60.05
N GLN A 214 -4.34 -13.21 58.80
CA GLN A 214 -2.96 -13.44 58.38
C GLN A 214 -2.29 -12.18 57.81
N LEU A 215 -3.07 -11.12 57.52
CA LEU A 215 -2.55 -9.87 56.97
C LEU A 215 -1.82 -9.00 57.99
N THR A 216 -2.10 -9.18 59.29
CA THR A 216 -1.52 -8.38 60.38
C THR A 216 0.01 -8.37 60.37
N ASP A 217 0.63 -9.45 59.91
CA ASP A 217 2.07 -9.65 59.91
C ASP A 217 2.72 -9.42 58.52
N VAL A 218 1.95 -9.01 57.50
CA VAL A 218 2.41 -8.78 56.12
C VAL A 218 2.89 -7.33 55.93
N ARG A 219 4.09 -7.13 55.36
CA ARG A 219 4.66 -5.80 55.08
C ARG A 219 5.13 -5.64 53.64
N ILE A 220 5.02 -4.43 53.10
CA ILE A 220 5.55 -4.08 51.77
C ILE A 220 7.08 -4.21 51.78
N GLY A 221 7.64 -4.84 50.75
CA GLY A 221 9.09 -5.03 50.58
C GLY A 221 9.66 -6.28 51.26
N GLN A 222 8.81 -7.10 51.88
CA GLN A 222 9.21 -8.37 52.49
C GLN A 222 9.64 -9.38 51.41
N SER A 223 10.78 -10.05 51.60
CA SER A 223 11.22 -11.13 50.72
C SER A 223 10.28 -12.33 50.81
N VAL A 224 9.94 -12.91 49.66
CA VAL A 224 9.02 -14.04 49.55
C VAL A 224 9.68 -15.20 48.81
N ASN A 225 9.39 -16.42 49.25
CA ASN A 225 9.71 -17.65 48.51
C ASN A 225 8.44 -18.15 47.84
N ILE A 226 8.49 -18.34 46.53
CA ILE A 226 7.38 -18.86 45.73
C ILE A 226 7.74 -20.27 45.27
N THR A 227 6.87 -21.23 45.58
CA THR A 227 6.98 -22.61 45.11
C THR A 227 5.76 -22.92 44.24
N ALA A 228 5.97 -23.23 42.96
CA ALA A 228 4.90 -23.60 42.05
C ALA A 228 4.86 -25.14 41.90
N ILE A 229 3.69 -25.74 42.08
CA ILE A 229 3.46 -27.16 41.80
C ILE A 229 2.97 -27.29 40.36
N PHE A 230 3.86 -27.67 39.44
CA PHE A 230 3.47 -27.96 38.07
C PHE A 230 3.13 -29.46 37.96
N MET A 231 1.84 -29.80 37.97
CA MET A 231 1.42 -31.18 37.81
C MET A 231 1.53 -31.58 36.33
N VAL A 232 2.69 -32.12 35.93
CA VAL A 232 2.84 -32.81 34.64
C VAL A 232 2.03 -34.10 34.74
N LYS A 233 0.73 -34.03 34.47
CA LYS A 233 -0.08 -35.22 34.22
C LYS A 233 0.27 -35.71 32.82
N MET A 234 1.41 -36.39 32.72
CA MET A 234 1.72 -37.23 31.57
C MET A 234 0.65 -38.32 31.55
N LEU A 235 -0.40 -38.09 30.75
CA LEU A 235 -1.44 -39.06 30.50
C LEU A 235 -0.79 -40.19 29.69
N CYS A 236 -0.12 -41.11 30.38
CA CYS A 236 0.29 -42.38 29.83
C CYS A 236 -1.00 -43.18 29.62
N PHE A 237 -1.58 -43.08 28.43
CA PHE A 237 -2.56 -44.07 27.97
C PHE A 237 -1.84 -45.41 27.90
N MET A 238 -2.07 -46.25 28.90
CA MET A 238 -1.81 -47.68 28.80
C MET A 238 -2.88 -48.41 29.60
N VAL A 239 -4.01 -48.68 28.94
CA VAL A 239 -4.94 -49.74 29.34
C VAL A 239 -5.60 -50.29 28.08
N GLY A 240 -5.42 -51.60 27.83
CA GLY A 240 -6.20 -52.41 26.90
C GLY A 240 -5.41 -52.99 25.75
#